data_AF-A0A959H6Y3-F1
#
_entry.id   AF-A0A959H6Y3-F1
#
_cell.length_a   1.000
_cell.length_b   1.000
_cell.length_c   1.000
_cell.angle_alpha   90.00
_cell.angle_beta   90.00
_cell.angle_gamma   90.00
#
_symmetry.space_group_name_H-M   'P 1'
#
loop_
_entity.id
_entity.type
_entity.pdbx_description
1 polymer ?
#
loop_
_entity_poly.entity_id
_entity_poly.type
_entity_poly.pdbx_seq_one_letter_code
_entity_poly.pdbx_strand_id
1 'polypeptide(L)'
;MSSIQIKSSITVEELVQGVAQLEGKELDDFIQQVLSIRVRRKAGHLEERESELLEMINEGLPAETQERFLELDEKRRAETLTEEEHAELIDITAVMEAKNVQRVKHLSELALLRKVGLRALMEQLGIPSTHG
;
A
#
# COMPACT_ATOMS: atom_id res chain seq x y z
N MET A 1 24.77 6.54 -51.91
CA MET A 1 23.61 6.88 -51.05
C MET A 1 23.94 6.39 -49.65
N SER A 2 24.20 7.30 -48.71
CA SER A 2 24.57 6.94 -47.34
C SER A 2 23.31 6.66 -46.54
N SER A 3 23.17 5.45 -46.02
CA SER A 3 22.05 5.06 -45.16
C SER A 3 22.28 5.59 -43.74
N ILE A 4 21.26 6.27 -43.20
CA ILE A 4 21.22 6.69 -41.81
C ILE A 4 20.66 5.51 -41.00
N GLN A 5 21.51 4.88 -40.19
CA GLN A 5 21.06 3.90 -39.19
C GLN A 5 20.53 4.66 -37.97
N ILE A 6 19.21 4.73 -37.83
CA ILE A 6 18.59 5.17 -36.58
C ILE A 6 18.65 3.99 -35.61
N LYS A 7 19.59 4.02 -34.64
CA LYS A 7 19.58 3.07 -33.52
C LYS A 7 18.28 3.30 -32.72
N SER A 8 17.36 2.34 -32.76
CA SER A 8 16.05 2.40 -32.08
C SER A 8 16.12 2.16 -30.57
N SER A 9 17.32 1.86 -30.04
CA SER A 9 17.61 1.75 -28.62
C SER A 9 19.02 2.29 -28.35
N ILE A 10 19.16 3.10 -27.31
CA ILE A 10 20.43 3.58 -26.80
C ILE A 10 20.64 2.96 -25.42
N THR A 11 21.88 2.58 -25.11
CA THR A 11 22.26 2.16 -23.76
C THR A 11 22.37 3.34 -22.81
N VAL A 12 22.38 3.09 -21.50
CA VAL A 12 22.57 4.14 -20.48
C VAL A 12 23.95 4.75 -20.63
N GLU A 13 24.97 3.94 -20.92
CA GLU A 13 26.33 4.37 -21.18
C GLU A 13 26.41 5.30 -22.41
N GLU A 14 25.76 4.94 -23.52
CA GLU A 14 25.69 5.79 -24.71
C GLU A 14 24.93 7.11 -24.45
N LEU A 15 23.87 7.08 -23.63
CA LEU A 15 23.16 8.29 -23.21
C LEU A 15 24.06 9.22 -22.39
N VAL A 16 24.81 8.68 -21.42
CA VAL A 16 25.74 9.46 -20.58
C VAL A 16 26.85 10.09 -21.42
N GLN A 17 27.38 9.35 -22.40
CA GLN A 17 28.35 9.90 -23.35
C GLN A 17 27.77 11.04 -24.19
N GLY A 18 26.50 10.93 -24.61
CA GLY A 18 25.80 12.01 -25.31
C GLY A 18 25.59 13.25 -24.44
N VAL A 19 25.18 13.08 -23.20
CA VAL A 19 24.98 14.17 -22.21
C VAL A 19 26.31 14.89 -21.91
N ALA A 20 27.44 14.17 -21.93
CA ALA A 20 28.76 14.77 -21.71
C ALA A 20 29.21 15.75 -22.81
N GLN A 21 28.53 15.77 -23.97
CA GLN A 21 28.79 16.71 -25.06
C GLN A 21 27.92 17.99 -24.99
N LEU A 22 26.98 18.07 -24.04
CA LEU A 22 26.10 19.23 -23.91
C LEU A 22 26.86 20.44 -23.35
N GLU A 23 26.52 21.63 -23.85
CA GLU A 23 27.02 22.89 -23.29
C GLU A 23 26.34 23.20 -21.95
N GLY A 24 26.94 24.06 -21.13
CA GLY A 24 26.52 24.28 -19.72
C GLY A 24 25.02 24.55 -19.53
N LYS A 25 24.40 25.38 -20.37
CA LYS A 25 22.96 25.66 -20.30
C LYS A 25 22.11 24.44 -20.68
N GLU A 26 22.52 23.70 -21.71
CA GLU A 26 21.78 22.52 -22.17
C GLU A 26 21.88 21.36 -21.17
N LEU A 27 23.05 21.24 -20.51
CA LEU A 27 23.25 20.30 -19.42
C LEU A 27 22.35 20.63 -18.22
N ASP A 28 22.26 21.91 -17.84
CA ASP A 28 21.38 22.36 -16.75
C ASP A 28 19.90 22.07 -17.08
N ASP A 29 19.46 22.37 -18.30
CA ASP A 29 18.10 22.08 -18.78
C ASP A 29 17.82 20.56 -18.78
N PHE A 30 18.80 19.74 -19.17
CA PHE A 30 18.70 18.27 -19.11
C PHE A 30 18.56 17.76 -17.67
N ILE A 31 19.36 18.28 -16.74
CA ILE A 31 19.29 17.91 -15.31
C ILE A 31 17.88 18.19 -14.76
N GLN A 32 17.30 19.36 -15.06
CA GLN A 32 15.95 19.70 -14.61
C GLN A 32 14.88 18.73 -15.15
N GLN A 33 15.00 18.31 -16.40
CA GLN A 33 14.09 17.32 -17.00
C GLN A 33 14.22 15.95 -16.32
N VAL A 34 15.44 15.49 -16.05
CA VAL A 34 15.69 14.22 -15.34
C VAL A 34 15.14 14.27 -13.91
N LEU A 35 15.33 15.39 -13.21
CA LEU A 35 14.76 15.61 -11.88
C LEU A 35 13.23 15.58 -11.90
N SER A 36 12.59 16.22 -12.88
CA SER A 36 11.14 16.18 -13.07
C SER A 36 10.63 14.77 -13.35
N ILE A 37 11.33 13.98 -14.18
CA ILE A 37 11.01 12.56 -14.41
C ILE A 37 11.12 11.77 -13.11
N ARG A 38 12.18 11.99 -12.32
CA ARG A 38 12.37 11.33 -11.02
C ARG A 38 11.26 11.65 -10.03
N VAL A 39 10.84 12.91 -9.94
CA VAL A 39 9.73 13.35 -9.08
C VAL A 39 8.42 12.67 -9.51
N ARG A 40 8.11 12.65 -10.82
CA ARG A 40 6.90 12.01 -11.34
C ARG A 40 6.88 10.50 -11.10
N ARG A 41 7.99 9.79 -11.33
CA ARG A 41 8.09 8.35 -11.03
C ARG A 41 7.92 8.06 -9.55
N LYS A 42 8.52 8.89 -8.69
CA LYS A 42 8.35 8.75 -7.24
C LYS A 42 6.89 8.99 -6.85
N ALA A 43 6.22 10.02 -7.39
CA ALA A 43 4.81 10.27 -7.14
C ALA A 43 3.94 9.06 -7.54
N GLY A 44 4.12 8.52 -8.75
CA GLY A 44 3.39 7.33 -9.21
C GLY A 44 3.59 6.12 -8.29
N HIS A 45 4.82 5.84 -7.85
CA HIS A 45 5.06 4.76 -6.88
C HIS A 45 4.45 5.01 -5.50
N LEU A 46 4.36 6.27 -5.05
CA LEU A 46 3.68 6.59 -3.79
C LEU A 46 2.17 6.38 -3.93
N GLU A 47 1.58 6.72 -5.08
CA GLU A 47 0.15 6.48 -5.40
C GLU A 47 -0.17 4.98 -5.51
N GLU A 48 0.71 4.19 -6.12
CA GLU A 48 0.60 2.73 -6.17
C GLU A 48 0.63 2.13 -4.76
N ARG A 49 1.65 2.50 -3.96
CA ARG A 49 1.78 1.99 -2.59
C ARG A 49 0.62 2.42 -1.69
N GLU A 50 0.14 3.63 -1.87
CA GLU A 50 -1.06 4.13 -1.18
C GLU A 50 -2.28 3.28 -1.50
N SER A 51 -2.49 2.95 -2.77
CA SER A 51 -3.60 2.10 -3.22
C SER A 51 -3.52 0.69 -2.63
N GLU A 52 -2.34 0.06 -2.67
CA GLU A 52 -2.10 -1.25 -2.05
C GLU A 52 -2.39 -1.24 -0.55
N LEU A 53 -1.93 -0.21 0.17
CA LEU A 53 -2.17 -0.06 1.60
C LEU A 53 -3.66 0.07 1.90
N LEU A 54 -4.40 0.84 1.09
CA LEU A 54 -5.85 0.97 1.24
C LEU A 54 -6.58 -0.35 0.99
N GLU A 55 -6.17 -1.14 0.01
CA GLU A 55 -6.73 -2.49 -0.21
C GLU A 55 -6.50 -3.39 1.00
N MET A 56 -5.25 -3.46 1.50
CA MET A 56 -4.89 -4.27 2.67
C MET A 56 -5.58 -3.81 3.96
N ILE A 57 -5.80 -2.49 4.14
CA ILE A 57 -6.51 -1.93 5.30
C ILE A 57 -8.00 -2.31 5.29
N ASN A 58 -8.58 -2.43 4.10
CA ASN A 58 -9.99 -2.73 3.88
C ASN A 58 -10.25 -4.23 3.68
N GLU A 59 -9.20 -5.07 3.69
CA GLU A 59 -9.32 -6.52 3.58
C GLU A 59 -9.95 -7.09 4.87
N GLY A 60 -11.21 -7.53 4.76
CA GLY A 60 -11.95 -8.17 5.83
C GLY A 60 -11.55 -9.65 6.05
N LEU A 61 -12.37 -10.34 6.85
CA LEU A 61 -12.38 -11.79 6.86
C LEU A 61 -13.05 -12.33 5.59
N PRO A 62 -12.71 -13.55 5.14
CA PRO A 62 -13.53 -14.26 4.17
C PRO A 62 -14.99 -14.33 4.65
N ALA A 63 -15.94 -14.16 3.72
CA ALA A 63 -17.36 -14.11 4.05
C ALA A 63 -17.82 -15.34 4.85
N GLU A 64 -17.37 -16.54 4.46
CA GLU A 64 -17.66 -17.79 5.17
C GLU A 64 -17.14 -17.78 6.62
N THR A 65 -15.92 -17.30 6.85
CA THR A 65 -15.35 -17.17 8.21
C THR A 65 -16.11 -16.15 9.04
N GLN A 66 -16.57 -15.05 8.41
CA GLN A 66 -17.33 -14.02 9.09
C GLN A 66 -18.75 -14.50 9.44
N GLU A 67 -19.42 -15.23 8.55
CA GLU A 67 -20.71 -15.86 8.81
C GLU A 67 -20.58 -16.88 9.94
N ARG A 68 -19.55 -17.74 9.88
CA ARG A 68 -19.28 -18.73 10.92
C ARG A 68 -19.02 -18.09 12.28
N PHE A 69 -18.25 -17.00 12.32
CA PHE A 69 -18.06 -16.22 13.54
C PHE A 69 -19.38 -15.74 14.14
N LEU A 70 -20.27 -15.17 13.31
CA LEU A 70 -21.56 -14.66 13.76
C LEU A 70 -22.46 -15.78 14.30
N GLU A 71 -22.48 -16.94 13.65
CA GLU A 71 -23.20 -18.12 14.16
C GLU A 71 -22.70 -18.56 15.54
N LEU A 72 -21.38 -18.65 15.70
CA LEU A 72 -20.75 -19.06 16.95
C LEU A 72 -20.95 -18.00 18.05
N ASP A 73 -20.92 -16.71 17.72
CA ASP A 73 -21.19 -15.63 18.67
C ASP A 73 -22.65 -15.66 19.17
N GLU A 74 -23.61 -15.94 18.28
CA GLU A 74 -25.02 -16.10 18.66
C GLU A 74 -25.25 -17.35 19.53
N LYS A 75 -24.63 -18.48 19.19
CA LYS A 75 -24.65 -19.69 20.05
C LYS A 75 -24.01 -19.45 21.41
N ARG A 76 -22.92 -18.69 21.47
CA ARG A 76 -22.28 -18.28 22.74
C ARG A 76 -23.25 -17.44 23.57
N ARG A 77 -23.94 -16.46 22.98
CA ARG A 77 -24.95 -15.64 23.67
C ARG A 77 -26.16 -16.44 24.14
N ALA A 78 -26.53 -17.47 23.40
CA ALA A 78 -27.62 -18.38 23.75
C ALA A 78 -27.20 -19.49 24.73
N GLU A 79 -25.92 -19.54 25.14
CA GLU A 79 -25.35 -20.60 26.00
C GLU A 79 -25.52 -22.02 25.42
N THR A 80 -25.54 -22.15 24.09
CA THR A 80 -25.71 -23.44 23.37
C THR A 80 -24.46 -23.92 22.66
N LEU A 81 -23.33 -23.23 22.87
CA LEU A 81 -22.05 -23.52 22.23
C LEU A 81 -21.45 -24.83 22.76
N THR A 82 -21.05 -25.74 21.87
CA THR A 82 -20.31 -26.96 22.28
C THR A 82 -18.85 -26.67 22.59
N GLU A 83 -18.14 -27.62 23.20
CA GLU A 83 -16.69 -27.47 23.45
C GLU A 83 -15.89 -27.33 22.15
N GLU A 84 -16.26 -28.09 21.11
CA GLU A 84 -15.63 -28.00 19.79
C GLU A 84 -15.88 -26.63 19.14
N GLU A 85 -17.13 -26.14 19.22
CA GLU A 85 -17.51 -24.82 18.71
C GLU A 85 -16.84 -23.67 19.49
N HIS A 86 -16.60 -23.87 20.78
CA HIS A 86 -15.85 -22.93 21.59
C HIS A 86 -14.38 -22.86 21.17
N ALA A 87 -13.74 -24.00 20.88
CA ALA A 87 -12.38 -24.02 20.34
C ALA A 87 -12.31 -23.33 18.97
N GLU A 88 -13.29 -23.59 18.09
CA GLU A 88 -13.39 -22.92 16.79
C GLU A 88 -13.52 -21.40 16.91
N LEU A 89 -14.34 -20.93 17.85
CA LEU A 89 -14.51 -19.49 18.11
C LEU A 89 -13.23 -18.82 18.61
N ILE A 90 -12.43 -19.52 19.43
CA ILE A 90 -11.11 -19.04 19.86
C ILE A 90 -10.19 -18.89 18.64
N ASP A 91 -10.14 -19.90 17.77
CA ASP A 91 -9.25 -19.89 16.61
C ASP A 91 -9.62 -18.75 15.64
N ILE A 92 -10.91 -18.57 15.35
CA ILE A 92 -11.37 -17.47 14.50
C ILE A 92 -11.03 -16.11 15.12
N THR A 93 -11.20 -15.96 16.44
CA THR A 93 -10.87 -14.73 17.16
C THR A 93 -9.37 -14.43 17.07
N ALA A 94 -8.50 -15.43 17.22
CA ALA A 94 -7.06 -15.27 17.09
C ALA A 94 -6.66 -14.80 15.69
N VAL A 95 -7.32 -15.30 14.63
CA VAL A 95 -7.11 -14.83 13.25
C VAL A 95 -7.54 -13.35 13.10
N MET A 96 -8.67 -12.97 13.69
CA MET A 96 -9.14 -11.57 13.68
C MET A 96 -8.15 -10.64 14.37
N GLU A 97 -7.62 -11.02 15.54
CA GLU A 97 -6.62 -10.24 16.26
C GLU A 97 -5.34 -10.07 15.45
N ALA A 98 -4.84 -11.15 14.86
CA ALA A 98 -3.66 -11.12 14.00
C ALA A 98 -3.86 -10.20 12.78
N LYS A 99 -5.01 -10.28 12.11
CA LYS A 99 -5.38 -9.38 11.01
C LYS A 99 -5.48 -7.92 11.49
N ASN A 100 -6.06 -7.67 12.65
CA ASN A 100 -6.17 -6.32 13.21
C ASN A 100 -4.78 -5.70 13.50
N VAL A 101 -3.85 -6.49 14.03
CA VAL A 101 -2.45 -6.05 14.22
C VAL A 101 -1.81 -5.66 12.89
N GLN A 102 -2.01 -6.45 11.83
CA GLN A 102 -1.51 -6.10 10.51
C GLN A 102 -2.18 -4.82 9.99
N ARG A 103 -3.51 -4.71 10.10
CA ARG A 103 -4.25 -3.51 9.70
C ARG A 103 -3.73 -2.24 10.35
N VAL A 104 -3.42 -2.26 11.65
CA VAL A 104 -2.81 -1.13 12.37
C VAL A 104 -1.43 -0.77 11.82
N LYS A 105 -0.61 -1.76 11.44
CA LYS A 105 0.69 -1.50 10.79
C LYS A 105 0.51 -0.80 9.44
N HIS A 106 -0.47 -1.23 8.64
CA HIS A 106 -0.73 -0.65 7.32
C HIS A 106 -1.28 0.78 7.44
N LEU A 107 -2.17 1.02 8.40
CA LEU A 107 -2.62 2.37 8.75
C LEU A 107 -1.46 3.27 9.19
N SER A 108 -0.51 2.73 9.96
CA SER A 108 0.68 3.48 10.38
C SER A 108 1.57 3.83 9.19
N GLU A 109 1.77 2.89 8.26
CA GLU A 109 2.53 3.14 7.02
C GLU A 109 1.85 4.18 6.13
N LEU A 110 0.53 4.09 5.95
CA LEU A 110 -0.24 5.06 5.18
C LEU A 110 -0.21 6.46 5.81
N ALA A 111 -0.21 6.54 7.14
CA ALA A 111 -0.11 7.81 7.86
C ALA A 111 1.25 8.48 7.60
N LEU A 112 2.33 7.70 7.60
CA LEU A 112 3.67 8.19 7.25
C LEU A 112 3.73 8.63 5.78
N LEU A 113 3.10 7.87 4.87
CA LEU A 113 3.06 8.17 3.44
C LEU A 113 2.34 9.50 3.16
N ARG A 114 1.19 9.70 3.78
CA ARG A 114 0.38 10.95 3.69
C ARG A 114 0.89 12.08 4.58
N LYS A 115 1.90 11.83 5.42
CA LYS A 115 2.47 12.78 6.40
C LYS A 115 1.41 13.36 7.36
N VAL A 116 0.47 12.52 7.78
CA VAL A 116 -0.56 12.86 8.77
C VAL A 116 -0.39 11.99 10.02
N GLY A 117 -0.92 12.44 11.16
CA GLY A 117 -0.97 11.59 12.35
C GLY A 117 -1.93 10.41 12.16
N LEU A 118 -1.64 9.26 12.78
CA LEU A 118 -2.48 8.05 12.70
C LEU A 118 -3.94 8.33 13.05
N ARG A 119 -4.20 9.09 14.12
CA ARG A 119 -5.58 9.43 14.53
C ARG A 119 -6.31 10.24 13.46
N ALA A 120 -5.65 11.27 12.92
CA ALA A 120 -6.21 12.08 11.85
C ALA A 120 -6.47 11.26 10.58
N LEU A 121 -5.59 10.30 10.25
CA LEU A 121 -5.83 9.37 9.15
C LEU A 121 -7.07 8.51 9.40
N MET A 122 -7.19 7.92 10.59
CA MET A 122 -8.34 7.08 10.95
C MET A 122 -9.65 7.88 10.87
N GLU A 123 -9.67 9.12 11.36
CA GLU A 123 -10.79 10.05 11.22
C GLU A 123 -11.14 10.32 9.74
N GLN A 124 -10.15 10.56 8.88
CA GLN A 124 -10.34 10.76 7.44
C GLN A 124 -10.92 9.52 6.73
N LEU A 125 -10.55 8.32 7.19
CA LEU A 125 -11.01 7.05 6.64
C LEU A 125 -12.33 6.56 7.27
N GLY A 126 -12.90 7.31 8.22
CA GLY A 126 -14.11 6.91 8.95
C GLY A 126 -13.91 5.69 9.85
N ILE A 127 -12.66 5.38 10.22
CA ILE A 127 -12.33 4.27 11.10
C ILE A 127 -12.46 4.77 12.54
N PRO A 128 -13.32 4.15 13.38
CA PRO A 128 -13.45 4.56 14.77
C PRO A 128 -12.11 4.40 15.47
N SER A 129 -11.60 5.50 16.05
CA SER A 129 -10.45 5.46 16.94
C SER A 129 -10.96 4.85 18.25
N THR A 130 -10.87 3.54 18.39
CA THR A 130 -11.02 2.95 19.72
C THR A 130 -9.89 3.53 20.56
N HIS A 131 -10.25 4.37 21.53
CA HIS A 131 -9.63 4.69 22.82
C HIS A 131 -10.02 6.14 23.20
N GLY A 132 -11.10 6.24 23.98
CA GLY A 132 -11.34 7.31 24.95
C GLY A 132 -11.18 6.72 26.34
#